data_AF-A0A4S8IU57-F1
#
_entry.id   AF-A0A4S8IU57-F1
#
_cell.length_a   1.000
_cell.length_b   1.000
_cell.length_c   1.000
_cell.angle_alpha   90.00
_cell.angle_beta   90.00
_cell.angle_gamma   90.00
#
_symmetry.space_group_name_H-M   'P 1'
#
loop_
_entity.id
_entity.type
_entity.pdbx_description
1 polymer ?
#
loop_
_entity_poly.entity_id
_entity_poly.type
_entity_poly.pdbx_seq_one_letter_code
_entity_poly.pdbx_strand_id
1 'polypeptide(L)'
;MAKVHPNSAVPSLELPRLATCCNGADSSAAGRKENAAVLTVWRKSLLFSCNGFTVFDAEGNLAFRVDVYGSGTPEDLVLMDAAGKPLLTVRRKKLSLGEKWLIYGGEDAVNPIYVVKRRVTLLPSKATAAIAHVAQCHGGGPGYEVEGSYSRRSCTIYDKRRLVVAEVRPKEAVGGVAFGGDVFRLVVHSDLNACLGMGILITLDQMFR
;
A
#
# COMPACT_ATOMS: atom_id res chain seq x y z
N MET A 1 -19.19 17.70 -49.54
CA MET A 1 -18.72 16.63 -48.62
C MET A 1 -18.40 17.27 -47.28
N ALA A 2 -19.26 17.09 -46.28
CA ALA A 2 -19.06 17.65 -44.93
C ALA A 2 -18.31 16.63 -44.07
N LYS A 3 -17.19 17.05 -43.47
CA LYS A 3 -16.42 16.25 -42.50
C LYS A 3 -17.09 16.36 -41.14
N VAL A 4 -17.67 15.26 -40.68
CA VAL A 4 -18.21 15.12 -39.31
C VAL A 4 -17.09 14.57 -38.42
N HIS A 5 -16.73 15.31 -37.37
CA HIS A 5 -15.86 14.82 -36.30
C HIS A 5 -16.74 14.30 -35.16
N PRO A 6 -16.58 13.05 -34.69
CA PRO A 6 -17.23 12.62 -33.46
C PRO A 6 -16.48 13.23 -32.28
N ASN A 7 -17.10 14.22 -31.65
CA ASN A 7 -16.67 14.78 -30.37
C ASN A 7 -17.23 13.89 -29.25
N SER A 8 -16.51 12.82 -28.91
CA SER A 8 -16.85 11.99 -27.75
C SER A 8 -16.10 12.53 -26.54
N ALA A 9 -16.80 13.30 -25.71
CA ALA A 9 -16.36 13.61 -24.35
C ALA A 9 -16.10 12.29 -23.62
N VAL A 10 -14.86 12.08 -23.19
CA VAL A 10 -14.49 10.94 -22.35
C VAL A 10 -15.16 11.18 -20.99
N PRO A 11 -16.05 10.30 -20.51
CA PRO A 11 -16.51 10.40 -19.13
C PRO A 11 -15.31 10.12 -18.24
N SER A 12 -14.96 11.11 -17.42
CA SER A 12 -13.98 10.97 -16.35
C SER A 12 -14.37 9.76 -15.52
N LEU A 13 -13.65 8.65 -15.65
CA LEU A 13 -13.80 7.47 -14.79
C LEU A 13 -13.29 7.87 -13.40
N GLU A 14 -14.17 8.48 -12.62
CA GLU A 14 -14.02 8.57 -11.18
C GLU A 14 -14.06 7.15 -10.63
N LEU A 15 -12.96 6.75 -9.99
CA LEU A 15 -12.94 5.55 -9.15
C LEU A 15 -14.09 5.66 -8.13
N PRO A 16 -14.87 4.59 -7.90
CA PRO A 16 -15.88 4.60 -6.87
C PRO A 16 -15.21 5.01 -5.55
N ARG A 17 -15.66 6.13 -4.97
CA ARG A 17 -15.34 6.45 -3.58
C ARG A 17 -15.89 5.29 -2.78
N LEU A 18 -14.98 4.48 -2.23
CA LEU A 18 -15.35 3.42 -1.30
C LEU A 18 -16.22 4.08 -0.23
N ALA A 19 -17.46 3.61 -0.12
CA ALA A 19 -18.33 4.01 0.96
C ALA A 19 -17.59 3.75 2.27
N THR A 20 -17.39 4.81 3.02
CA THR A 20 -16.96 4.82 4.42
C THR A 20 -17.57 3.63 5.16
N CYS A 21 -16.77 2.65 5.53
CA CYS A 21 -17.21 1.45 6.25
C CYS A 21 -17.41 1.67 7.76
N CYS A 22 -17.66 2.90 8.19
CA CYS A 22 -17.97 3.22 9.59
C CYS A 22 -19.31 3.96 9.70
N ASN A 23 -20.40 3.20 9.61
CA ASN A 23 -21.68 3.59 10.22
C ASN A 23 -21.66 3.14 11.69
N GLY A 24 -21.22 4.03 12.56
CA GLY A 24 -21.58 4.04 13.98
C GLY A 24 -22.25 5.38 14.26
N ALA A 25 -23.55 5.37 14.47
CA ALA A 25 -24.32 6.56 14.80
C ALA A 25 -24.06 7.01 16.25
N ASP A 26 -24.07 8.34 16.39
CA ASP A 26 -24.44 9.19 17.53
C ASP A 26 -23.43 9.64 18.60
N SER A 27 -23.40 10.98 18.72
CA SER A 27 -23.18 11.84 19.91
C SER A 27 -21.82 12.52 20.10
N SER A 28 -21.76 13.76 19.58
CA SER A 28 -21.16 14.97 20.17
C SER A 28 -20.11 14.87 21.29
N ALA A 29 -18.87 15.27 21.01
CA ALA A 29 -18.11 16.28 21.78
C ALA A 29 -16.73 16.51 21.12
N ALA A 30 -16.27 17.75 21.22
CA ALA A 30 -15.12 18.30 20.51
C ALA A 30 -13.78 17.58 20.78
N GLY A 31 -13.07 17.33 19.70
CA GLY A 31 -11.67 16.89 19.67
C GLY A 31 -11.37 16.44 18.25
N ARG A 32 -10.45 17.11 17.56
CA ARG A 32 -9.96 16.67 16.25
C ARG A 32 -9.26 15.32 16.43
N LYS A 33 -10.01 14.22 16.41
CA LYS A 33 -9.46 12.89 16.26
C LYS A 33 -8.80 12.88 14.89
N GLU A 34 -7.47 12.86 14.87
CA GLU A 34 -6.77 12.35 13.69
C GLU A 34 -7.33 10.93 13.47
N ASN A 35 -8.18 10.77 12.45
CA ASN A 35 -8.74 9.48 12.08
C ASN A 35 -7.66 8.65 11.39
N ALA A 36 -6.73 8.12 12.18
CA ALA A 36 -5.72 7.17 11.73
C ALA A 36 -6.24 5.74 11.92
N ALA A 37 -6.26 4.96 10.84
CA ALA A 37 -6.52 3.53 10.90
C ALA A 37 -5.23 2.80 11.31
N VAL A 38 -5.29 2.01 12.39
CA VAL A 38 -4.16 1.20 12.86
C VAL A 38 -4.42 -0.25 12.50
N LEU A 39 -3.60 -0.78 11.59
CA LEU A 39 -3.68 -2.16 11.14
C LEU A 39 -2.55 -2.99 11.77
N THR A 40 -2.87 -4.18 12.25
CA THR A 40 -1.87 -5.18 12.64
C THR A 40 -1.57 -6.06 11.45
N VAL A 41 -0.33 -6.00 10.96
CA VAL A 41 0.13 -6.80 9.83
C VAL A 41 0.91 -7.99 10.35
N TRP A 42 0.45 -9.19 10.00
CA TRP A 42 1.16 -10.43 10.24
C TRP A 42 1.69 -10.99 8.91
N ARG A 43 3.01 -10.88 8.74
CA ARG A 43 3.80 -11.49 7.68
C ARG A 43 4.14 -12.92 8.09
N LYS A 44 3.27 -13.90 7.84
CA LYS A 44 3.64 -15.31 8.05
C LYS A 44 2.87 -16.26 7.15
N SER A 45 3.62 -17.22 6.60
CA SER A 45 3.12 -18.44 5.95
C SER A 45 2.58 -19.39 7.03
N LEU A 46 1.28 -19.69 7.03
CA LEU A 46 0.70 -20.78 7.86
C LEU A 46 0.53 -22.10 7.09
N LEU A 47 0.74 -22.06 5.77
CA LEU A 47 0.72 -23.22 4.89
C LEU A 47 2.08 -23.28 4.19
N PHE A 48 2.57 -24.48 3.91
CA PHE A 48 3.79 -24.70 3.16
C PHE A 48 3.81 -23.81 1.90
N SER A 49 4.88 -23.02 1.70
CA SER A 49 5.18 -22.22 0.48
C SER A 49 4.39 -20.92 0.17
N CYS A 50 3.85 -20.16 1.14
CA CYS A 50 3.12 -18.90 0.84
C CYS A 50 3.80 -17.63 1.41
N ASN A 51 4.28 -16.76 0.51
CA ASN A 51 4.85 -15.45 0.87
C ASN A 51 3.74 -14.38 1.02
N GLY A 52 2.83 -14.57 1.98
CA GLY A 52 1.64 -13.74 2.16
C GLY A 52 1.61 -12.85 3.41
N PHE A 53 0.54 -12.07 3.53
CA PHE A 53 0.22 -11.25 4.71
C PHE A 53 -1.21 -11.51 5.15
N THR A 54 -1.43 -11.54 6.47
CA THR A 54 -2.76 -11.43 7.08
C THR A 54 -2.82 -10.13 7.86
N VAL A 55 -3.85 -9.32 7.65
CA VAL A 55 -3.95 -7.97 8.22
C VAL A 55 -5.24 -7.85 9.00
N PHE A 56 -5.12 -7.38 10.23
CA PHE A 56 -6.23 -7.18 11.15
C PHE A 56 -6.45 -5.69 11.44
N ASP A 57 -7.71 -5.29 11.61
CA ASP A 57 -8.07 -3.96 12.08
C ASP A 57 -7.80 -3.78 13.59
N ALA A 58 -8.23 -2.65 14.16
CA ALA A 58 -8.02 -2.35 15.58
C ALA A 58 -8.90 -3.20 16.49
N GLU A 59 -10.04 -3.65 15.98
CA GLU A 59 -11.04 -4.49 16.62
C GLU A 59 -10.65 -5.98 16.58
N GLY A 60 -9.65 -6.34 15.77
CA GLY A 60 -9.15 -7.70 15.60
C GLY A 60 -9.84 -8.49 14.49
N ASN A 61 -10.68 -7.85 13.68
CA ASN A 61 -11.27 -8.49 12.51
C ASN A 61 -10.25 -8.56 11.37
N LEU A 62 -10.39 -9.59 10.52
CA LEU A 62 -9.63 -9.68 9.29
C LEU A 62 -10.00 -8.51 8.38
N ALA A 63 -9.05 -7.63 8.10
CA ALA A 63 -9.22 -6.49 7.20
C ALA A 63 -8.77 -6.83 5.77
N PHE A 64 -7.58 -7.44 5.66
CA PHE A 64 -7.02 -7.83 4.37
C PHE A 64 -6.27 -9.15 4.46
N ARG A 65 -6.21 -9.83 3.32
CA ARG A 65 -5.27 -10.92 3.08
C ARG A 65 -4.47 -10.62 1.82
N VAL A 66 -3.22 -11.06 1.82
CA VAL A 66 -2.33 -10.93 0.67
C VAL A 66 -1.76 -12.29 0.37
N ASP A 67 -1.94 -12.69 -0.88
CA ASP A 67 -1.49 -13.98 -1.36
C ASP A 67 -0.70 -13.81 -2.65
N VAL A 68 0.17 -14.78 -2.89
CA VAL A 68 0.94 -14.90 -4.12
C VAL A 68 0.07 -15.60 -5.15
N TYR A 69 -0.16 -14.96 -6.29
CA TYR A 69 -0.88 -15.53 -7.42
C TYR A 69 0.03 -15.61 -8.64
N GLY A 70 -0.05 -16.74 -9.34
CA GLY A 70 0.68 -17.01 -10.58
C GLY A 70 1.78 -18.07 -10.44
N SER A 71 2.02 -18.80 -11.52
CA SER A 71 3.07 -19.83 -11.64
C SER A 71 4.35 -19.33 -12.34
N GLY A 72 4.41 -18.04 -12.67
CA GLY A 72 5.51 -17.40 -13.40
C GLY A 72 6.34 -16.47 -12.53
N THR A 73 7.60 -16.24 -12.93
CA THR A 73 8.47 -15.25 -12.28
C THR A 73 8.45 -13.92 -13.04
N PRO A 74 8.40 -12.77 -12.34
CA PRO A 74 8.14 -12.62 -10.90
C PRO A 74 6.66 -12.80 -10.53
N GLU A 75 6.43 -13.30 -9.32
CA GLU A 75 5.09 -13.60 -8.82
C GLU A 75 4.26 -12.32 -8.58
N ASP A 76 2.98 -12.35 -8.94
CA ASP A 76 2.05 -11.25 -8.67
C ASP A 76 1.51 -11.40 -7.23
N LEU A 77 1.52 -10.31 -6.47
CA LEU A 77 0.91 -10.28 -5.14
C LEU A 77 -0.45 -9.62 -5.21
N VAL A 78 -1.48 -10.32 -4.73
CA VAL A 78 -2.85 -9.83 -4.77
C VAL A 78 -3.30 -9.51 -3.35
N LEU A 79 -3.64 -8.24 -3.12
CA LEU A 79 -4.32 -7.77 -1.92
C LEU A 79 -5.82 -8.01 -2.09
N MET A 80 -6.42 -8.68 -1.12
CA MET A 80 -7.86 -8.97 -1.07
C MET A 80 -8.48 -8.43 0.21
N ASP A 81 -9.79 -8.19 0.16
CA ASP A 81 -10.59 -7.98 1.36
C ASP A 81 -10.76 -9.29 2.18
N ALA A 82 -11.48 -9.19 3.29
CA ALA A 82 -11.79 -10.32 4.15
C ALA A 82 -12.57 -11.45 3.44
N ALA A 83 -13.44 -11.10 2.49
CA ALA A 83 -14.24 -12.05 1.72
C ALA A 83 -13.42 -12.74 0.61
N GLY A 84 -12.32 -12.14 0.18
CA GLY A 84 -11.47 -12.66 -0.89
C GLY A 84 -11.60 -11.97 -2.22
N LYS A 85 -12.29 -10.84 -2.25
CA LYS A 85 -12.37 -10.03 -3.45
C LYS A 85 -11.03 -9.35 -3.69
N PRO A 86 -10.43 -9.48 -4.88
CA PRO A 86 -9.18 -8.79 -5.18
C PRO A 86 -9.40 -7.28 -5.25
N LEU A 87 -8.57 -6.53 -4.54
CA LEU A 87 -8.61 -5.07 -4.44
C LEU A 87 -7.49 -4.43 -5.24
N LEU A 88 -6.26 -4.91 -5.05
CA LEU A 88 -5.05 -4.44 -5.73
C LEU A 88 -4.16 -5.62 -6.12
N THR A 89 -3.43 -5.44 -7.22
CA THR A 89 -2.38 -6.37 -7.65
C THR A 89 -1.05 -5.65 -7.76
N VAL A 90 0.00 -6.20 -7.16
CA VAL A 90 1.37 -5.68 -7.22
C VAL A 90 2.20 -6.61 -8.11
N ARG A 91 2.73 -6.06 -9.21
CA ARG A 91 3.57 -6.78 -10.17
C ARG A 91 4.95 -6.16 -10.25
N ARG A 92 6.00 -6.98 -10.08
CA ARG A 92 7.39 -6.57 -10.31
C ARG A 92 7.70 -6.62 -11.79
N LYS A 93 8.34 -5.58 -12.32
CA LYS A 93 8.83 -5.54 -13.71
C LYS A 93 10.33 -5.24 -13.70
N LYS A 94 11.12 -6.24 -14.08
CA LYS A 94 12.56 -6.09 -14.32
C LYS A 94 12.77 -5.51 -15.73
N LEU A 95 13.50 -4.41 -15.81
CA LEU A 95 13.93 -3.79 -17.06
C LEU A 95 15.47 -3.74 -17.07
N SER A 96 16.06 -3.53 -18.25
CA SER A 96 17.53 -3.46 -18.40
C SER A 96 18.19 -2.36 -17.57
N LEU A 97 17.46 -1.29 -17.22
CA LEU A 97 17.95 -0.12 -16.48
C LEU A 97 17.45 -0.05 -15.03
N GLY A 98 16.87 -1.14 -14.50
CA GLY A 98 16.44 -1.22 -13.11
C GLY A 98 15.09 -1.92 -12.91
N GLU A 99 14.65 -1.92 -11.67
CA GLU A 99 13.42 -2.60 -11.25
C GLU A 99 12.34 -1.58 -10.86
N LYS A 100 11.11 -1.87 -11.27
CA LYS A 100 9.94 -1.12 -10.85
C LYS A 100 8.83 -2.07 -10.44
N TRP A 101 7.97 -1.58 -9.57
CA TRP A 101 6.78 -2.28 -9.12
C TRP A 101 5.57 -1.48 -9.60
N LEU A 102 4.58 -2.19 -10.11
CA LEU A 102 3.36 -1.61 -10.63
C LEU A 102 2.22 -2.07 -9.74
N ILE A 103 1.44 -1.12 -9.24
CA ILE A 103 0.22 -1.38 -8.48
C ILE A 103 -0.94 -1.18 -9.44
N TYR A 104 -1.78 -2.20 -9.57
CA TYR A 104 -2.99 -2.22 -10.38
C TYR A 104 -4.20 -2.20 -9.45
N GLY A 105 -5.27 -1.52 -9.88
CA GLY A 105 -6.53 -1.49 -9.15
C GLY A 105 -7.58 -2.40 -9.78
N GLY A 106 -8.45 -2.95 -8.94
CA GLY A 106 -9.58 -3.77 -9.38
C GLY A 106 -9.19 -5.18 -9.81
N GLU A 107 -10.20 -5.95 -10.20
CA GLU A 107 -10.07 -7.39 -10.48
C GLU A 107 -9.34 -7.67 -11.79
N ASP A 108 -9.56 -6.84 -12.82
CA ASP A 108 -9.04 -7.07 -14.17
C ASP A 108 -7.55 -6.71 -14.34
N ALA A 109 -6.97 -5.96 -13.37
CA ALA A 109 -5.56 -5.56 -13.32
C ALA A 109 -4.94 -5.12 -14.67
N VAL A 110 -5.71 -4.38 -15.49
CA VAL A 110 -5.32 -4.03 -16.87
C VAL A 110 -4.31 -2.87 -16.90
N ASN A 111 -4.63 -1.78 -16.23
CA ASN A 111 -3.82 -0.55 -16.24
C ASN A 111 -3.25 -0.25 -14.85
N PRO A 112 -1.94 0.03 -14.72
CA PRO A 112 -1.36 0.34 -13.43
C PRO A 112 -1.81 1.72 -12.95
N ILE A 113 -2.20 1.81 -11.68
CA ILE A 113 -2.58 3.06 -11.02
C ILE A 113 -1.35 3.79 -10.46
N TYR A 114 -0.39 3.03 -9.92
CA TYR A 114 0.85 3.57 -9.36
C TYR A 114 2.07 2.78 -9.83
N VAL A 115 3.20 3.47 -9.94
CA VAL A 115 4.52 2.90 -10.10
C VAL A 115 5.36 3.23 -8.88
N VAL A 116 6.00 2.21 -8.32
CA VAL A 116 6.94 2.35 -7.21
C VAL A 116 8.34 2.01 -7.72
N LYS A 117 9.30 2.88 -7.43
CA LYS A 117 10.70 2.70 -7.79
C LYS A 117 11.55 2.68 -6.53
N ARG A 118 12.43 1.69 -6.42
CA ARG A 118 13.44 1.66 -5.36
C ARG A 118 14.43 2.80 -5.60
N ARG A 119 14.73 3.56 -4.56
CA ARG A 119 15.81 4.55 -4.61
C ARG A 119 17.09 3.87 -4.17
N VAL A 120 18.10 3.87 -5.03
CA VAL A 120 19.43 3.35 -4.72
C VAL A 120 20.33 4.56 -4.45
N THR A 121 20.59 4.85 -3.18
CA THR A 121 21.60 5.84 -2.81
C THR A 121 22.98 5.22 -2.92
N LEU A 122 23.77 5.69 -3.89
CA LEU A 122 25.17 5.28 -4.10
C LEU A 122 26.13 5.82 -3.02
N LEU A 123 25.66 6.74 -2.16
CA LEU A 123 26.42 7.30 -1.04
C LEU A 123 25.68 7.05 0.29
N PRO A 124 26.40 6.68 1.36
CA PRO A 124 25.82 6.54 2.69
C PRO A 124 25.59 7.94 3.28
N SER A 125 24.45 8.57 2.98
CA SER A 125 24.12 9.86 3.59
C SER A 125 22.76 9.82 4.27
N LYS A 126 22.80 10.09 5.58
CA LYS A 126 21.72 10.35 6.55
C LYS A 126 20.63 9.26 6.65
N ALA A 127 20.26 8.95 7.90
CA ALA A 127 19.18 8.02 8.25
C ALA A 127 17.78 8.43 7.73
N THR A 128 17.67 9.59 7.06
CA THR A 128 16.45 10.19 6.50
C THR A 128 16.42 10.12 4.96
N ALA A 129 17.29 9.34 4.31
CA ALA A 129 17.24 9.22 2.86
C ALA A 129 16.03 8.39 2.43
N ALA A 130 15.28 8.90 1.44
CA ALA A 130 14.19 8.13 0.83
C ALA A 130 14.69 6.80 0.25
N ILE A 131 13.92 5.75 0.49
CA ILE A 131 14.19 4.37 0.06
C ILE A 131 13.33 3.97 -1.14
N ALA A 132 12.20 4.64 -1.36
CA ALA A 132 11.33 4.40 -2.51
C ALA A 132 10.55 5.67 -2.90
N HIS A 133 10.21 5.77 -4.18
CA HIS A 133 9.31 6.78 -4.73
C HIS A 133 8.08 6.11 -5.32
N VAL A 134 6.89 6.59 -4.95
CA VAL A 134 5.60 6.16 -5.46
C VAL A 134 5.03 7.28 -6.32
N ALA A 135 4.76 7.01 -7.60
CA ALA A 135 4.20 7.98 -8.52
C ALA A 135 2.94 7.41 -9.18
N GLN A 136 1.93 8.25 -9.35
CA GLN A 136 0.73 7.87 -10.08
C GLN A 136 1.02 7.77 -11.58
N CYS A 137 0.51 6.73 -12.24
CA CYS A 137 0.79 6.48 -13.65
C CYS A 137 0.01 7.43 -14.58
N HIS A 138 -1.21 7.83 -14.19
CA HIS A 138 -2.13 8.62 -15.00
C HIS A 138 -2.77 9.75 -14.19
N GLY A 139 -3.03 10.89 -14.83
CA GLY A 139 -3.88 11.95 -14.25
C GLY A 139 -3.22 12.86 -13.20
N GLY A 140 -1.89 12.87 -13.08
CA GLY A 140 -1.16 13.88 -12.30
C GLY A 140 -1.43 13.91 -10.78
N GLY A 141 -2.07 12.87 -10.23
CA GLY A 141 -2.47 12.84 -8.83
C GLY A 141 -1.30 12.72 -7.82
N PRO A 142 -1.60 12.42 -6.54
CA PRO A 142 -0.61 12.47 -5.48
C PRO A 142 0.49 11.42 -5.69
N GLY A 143 1.70 11.82 -5.35
CA GLY A 143 2.88 10.95 -5.32
C GLY A 143 3.39 10.92 -3.89
N TYR A 144 4.11 9.86 -3.55
CA TYR A 144 4.57 9.63 -2.20
C TYR A 144 6.06 9.30 -2.18
N GLU A 145 6.69 9.62 -1.06
CA GLU A 145 8.08 9.31 -0.77
C GLU A 145 8.14 8.45 0.49
N VAL A 146 8.89 7.34 0.44
CA VAL A 146 9.06 6.46 1.58
C VAL A 146 10.46 6.66 2.13
N GLU A 147 10.58 6.91 3.43
CA GLU A 147 11.85 7.00 4.16
C GLU A 147 11.95 5.92 5.25
N GLY A 148 13.15 5.73 5.78
CA GLY A 148 13.42 4.86 6.93
C GLY A 148 13.94 3.48 6.53
N SER A 149 13.55 2.45 7.27
CA SER A 149 14.08 1.09 7.12
C SER A 149 12.96 0.05 7.26
N TYR A 150 12.70 -0.67 6.15
CA TYR A 150 11.70 -1.72 6.15
C TYR A 150 12.13 -2.92 7.01
N SER A 151 13.42 -3.30 6.99
CA SER A 151 13.94 -4.40 7.81
C SER A 151 13.78 -4.15 9.31
N ARG A 152 13.85 -2.88 9.75
CA ARG A 152 13.58 -2.47 11.13
C ARG A 152 12.10 -2.14 11.40
N ARG A 153 11.21 -2.36 10.43
CA ARG A 153 9.78 -2.00 10.46
C ARG A 153 9.56 -0.55 10.90
N SER A 154 10.40 0.36 10.41
CA SER A 154 10.43 1.78 10.75
C SER A 154 10.44 2.59 9.45
N CYS A 155 9.33 2.55 8.71
CA CYS A 155 9.16 3.31 7.48
C CYS A 155 8.12 4.40 7.68
N THR A 156 8.33 5.54 7.05
CA THR A 156 7.35 6.64 7.01
C THR A 156 7.07 6.98 5.55
N ILE A 157 5.79 7.07 5.22
CA ILE A 157 5.29 7.44 3.89
C ILE A 157 4.84 8.89 3.98
N TYR A 158 5.42 9.72 3.12
CA TYR A 158 5.14 11.15 3.02
C TYR A 158 4.40 11.49 1.73
N ASP A 159 3.52 12.47 1.78
CA ASP A 159 2.96 13.10 0.59
C ASP A 159 3.93 14.11 -0.06
N LYS A 160 3.49 14.77 -1.13
CA LYS A 160 4.25 15.84 -1.81
C LYS A 160 4.57 17.05 -0.91
N ARG A 161 3.80 17.26 0.16
CA ARG A 161 3.96 18.35 1.13
C ARG A 161 4.82 17.94 2.33
N ARG A 162 5.40 16.74 2.32
CA ARG A 162 6.16 16.14 3.43
C ARG A 162 5.32 15.92 4.69
N LEU A 163 4.01 15.76 4.55
CA LEU A 163 3.12 15.33 5.61
C LEU A 163 3.12 13.80 5.71
N VAL A 164 3.13 13.29 6.93
CA VAL A 164 3.07 11.85 7.19
C VAL A 164 1.66 11.35 6.85
N VAL A 165 1.58 10.42 5.90
CA VAL A 165 0.30 9.82 5.48
C VAL A 165 0.17 8.36 5.88
N ALA A 166 1.29 7.68 6.11
CA ALA A 166 1.28 6.35 6.74
C ALA A 166 2.64 6.01 7.34
N GLU A 167 2.64 5.07 8.27
CA GLU A 167 3.84 4.62 8.97
C GLU A 167 3.82 3.11 9.21
N VAL A 168 4.96 2.49 8.98
CA VAL A 168 5.26 1.13 9.40
C VAL A 168 6.01 1.22 10.70
N ARG A 169 5.45 0.63 11.76
CA ARG A 169 6.03 0.65 13.12
C ARG A 169 6.19 -0.78 13.64
N PRO A 170 7.21 -1.09 14.45
CA PRO A 170 7.29 -2.36 15.14
C PRO A 170 6.07 -2.57 16.05
N LYS A 171 5.64 -3.83 16.21
CA LYS A 171 4.70 -4.20 17.26
C LYS A 171 5.51 -4.73 18.43
N GLU A 172 5.55 -3.96 19.51
CA GLU A 172 6.11 -4.40 20.79
C GLU A 172 5.05 -5.25 21.51
N ALA A 173 5.43 -6.42 22.07
CA ALA A 173 4.49 -7.17 22.89
C ALA A 173 4.42 -6.59 24.29
N VAL A 174 3.25 -6.79 24.91
CA VAL A 174 3.04 -6.52 26.32
C VAL A 174 3.99 -7.45 27.10
N GLY A 175 4.95 -6.87 27.82
CA GLY A 175 6.00 -7.61 28.55
C GLY A 175 7.40 -7.54 27.92
N GLY A 176 7.63 -6.72 26.90
CA GLY A 176 8.98 -6.39 26.41
C GLY A 176 9.60 -7.39 25.43
N VAL A 177 8.89 -8.47 25.07
CA VAL A 177 9.32 -9.41 24.04
C VAL A 177 8.79 -8.93 22.69
N ALA A 178 9.65 -8.60 21.73
CA ALA A 178 9.18 -8.20 20.39
C ALA A 178 8.53 -9.39 19.66
N PHE A 179 7.47 -9.16 18.88
CA PHE A 179 6.83 -10.19 18.03
C PHE A 179 7.70 -10.61 16.80
N GLY A 180 9.01 -10.38 16.85
CA GLY A 180 9.92 -10.52 15.72
C GLY A 180 9.65 -9.50 14.60
N GLY A 181 10.25 -9.73 13.43
CA GLY A 181 10.03 -8.90 12.24
C GLY A 181 8.74 -9.23 11.47
N ASP A 182 8.00 -10.25 11.92
CA ASP A 182 6.86 -10.81 11.19
C ASP A 182 5.52 -10.21 11.63
N VAL A 183 5.44 -9.60 12.80
CA VAL A 183 4.23 -8.88 13.23
C VAL A 183 4.58 -7.43 13.51
N PHE A 184 3.90 -6.52 12.81
CA PHE A 184 4.14 -5.09 12.92
C PHE A 184 2.85 -4.30 12.66
N ARG A 185 2.91 -2.97 12.80
CA ARG A 185 1.76 -2.10 12.57
C ARG A 185 1.93 -1.30 11.29
N LEU A 186 0.83 -1.13 10.57
CA LEU A 186 0.68 -0.10 9.54
C LEU A 186 -0.34 0.92 10.07
N VAL A 187 0.11 2.14 10.32
CA VAL A 187 -0.74 3.27 10.70
C VAL A 187 -1.01 4.08 9.44
N VAL A 188 -2.27 4.27 9.07
CA VAL A 188 -2.67 5.00 7.87
C VAL A 188 -3.49 6.21 8.28
N HIS A 189 -3.03 7.40 7.93
CA HIS A 189 -3.73 8.65 8.23
C HIS A 189 -4.79 8.95 7.14
N SER A 190 -5.80 9.75 7.48
CA SER A 190 -7.00 10.02 6.66
C SER A 190 -6.74 10.38 5.18
N ASP A 191 -5.56 10.91 4.86
CA ASP A 191 -5.22 11.35 3.51
C ASP A 191 -4.77 10.20 2.57
N LEU A 192 -4.51 9.00 3.12
CA LEU A 192 -4.13 7.82 2.35
C LEU A 192 -5.17 6.71 2.46
N ASN A 193 -5.55 6.14 1.31
CA ASN A 193 -6.37 4.94 1.29
C ASN A 193 -5.60 3.75 1.90
N ALA A 194 -6.20 3.05 2.87
CA ALA A 194 -5.60 1.88 3.52
C ALA A 194 -5.18 0.78 2.53
N CYS A 195 -5.95 0.54 1.46
CA CYS A 195 -5.57 -0.39 0.40
C CYS A 195 -4.27 0.05 -0.28
N LEU A 196 -4.13 1.34 -0.59
CA LEU A 196 -2.90 1.88 -1.18
C LEU A 196 -1.72 1.81 -0.20
N GLY A 197 -1.95 2.11 1.08
CA GLY A 197 -0.95 1.91 2.14
C GLY A 197 -0.44 0.46 2.18
N MET A 198 -1.36 -0.50 2.10
CA MET A 198 -1.02 -1.93 1.98
C MET A 198 -0.29 -2.25 0.67
N GLY A 199 -0.71 -1.69 -0.48
CA GLY A 199 -0.02 -1.89 -1.76
C GLY A 199 1.43 -1.39 -1.74
N ILE A 200 1.69 -0.25 -1.10
CA ILE A 200 3.06 0.26 -0.89
C ILE A 200 3.82 -0.67 0.05
N LEU A 201 3.22 -1.12 1.16
CA LEU A 201 3.84 -2.04 2.10
C LEU A 201 4.29 -3.35 1.44
N ILE A 202 3.40 -3.97 0.66
CA ILE A 202 3.67 -5.20 -0.10
C ILE A 202 4.87 -4.98 -1.05
N THR A 203 4.91 -3.82 -1.69
CA THR A 203 5.99 -3.45 -2.59
C THR A 203 7.33 -3.30 -1.84
N LEU A 204 7.32 -2.66 -0.67
CA LEU A 204 8.51 -2.54 0.19
C LEU A 204 9.01 -3.92 0.62
N ASP A 205 8.11 -4.86 0.91
CA ASP A 205 8.48 -6.23 1.19
C ASP A 205 9.25 -6.87 0.04
N GLN A 206 8.72 -6.80 -1.19
CA GLN A 206 9.40 -7.35 -2.36
C GLN A 206 10.75 -6.64 -2.67
N MET A 207 10.91 -5.38 -2.29
CA MET A 207 12.14 -4.60 -2.51
C MET A 207 13.27 -4.93 -1.53
N PHE A 208 12.93 -5.17 -0.26
CA PHE A 208 13.88 -5.25 0.86
C PHE A 208 13.85 -6.61 1.58
N ARG A 209 13.32 -7.64 0.90
CA ARG A 209 13.39 -9.03 1.32
C ARG A 209 14.80 -9.59 1.26
#